data_AF-A0A6P2NIE7-F1
#
_entry.id   AF-A0A6P2NIE7-F1
#
_cell.length_a   1.000
_cell.length_b   1.000
_cell.length_c   1.000
_cell.angle_alpha   90.00
_cell.angle_beta   90.00
_cell.angle_gamma   90.00
#
_symmetry.space_group_name_H-M   'P 1'
#
loop_
_entity.id
_entity.type
_entity.pdbx_description
1 polymer ?
#
loop_
_entity_poly.entity_id
_entity_poly.type
_entity_poly.pdbx_seq_one_letter_code
_entity_poly.pdbx_strand_id
1 'polypeptide(L)'
;MKKILMLHGINHNMFGKRDPAQYGTITLAQIDARLQGLAEELGVQVESFQTNGEGAMCERIHRAFEERQDAVLINAGAWTHYSYGIRDALAILTRSPCPSNSSSATRRRPLVTANDAMWTIFAVRHSRYEKRNCMPHA
;
A
#
# COMPACT_ATOMS: atom_id res chain seq x y z
N MET A 1 7.87 11.40 12.10
CA MET A 1 8.29 10.13 11.47
C MET A 1 7.21 9.71 10.48
N LYS A 2 7.57 9.31 9.26
CA LYS A 2 6.59 8.90 8.23
C LYS A 2 6.01 7.54 8.58
N LYS A 3 4.71 7.34 8.36
CA LYS A 3 4.02 6.07 8.59
C LYS A 3 3.71 5.38 7.27
N ILE A 4 4.17 4.15 7.14
CA ILE A 4 4.00 3.31 5.96
C ILE A 4 3.25 2.06 6.37
N LEU A 5 2.27 1.67 5.58
CA LEU A 5 1.51 0.43 5.78
C LEU A 5 1.90 -0.60 4.72
N MET A 6 2.36 -1.77 5.12
CA MET A 6 2.58 -2.93 4.26
C MET A 6 1.36 -3.87 4.32
N LEU A 7 0.77 -4.13 3.16
CA LEU A 7 -0.39 -5.01 2.99
C LEU A 7 0.03 -6.29 2.26
N HIS A 8 -0.10 -7.41 2.96
CA HIS A 8 0.14 -8.74 2.45
C HIS A 8 -1.18 -9.40 2.07
N GLY A 9 -1.29 -9.83 0.81
CA GLY A 9 -2.50 -10.38 0.24
C GLY A 9 -2.76 -11.85 0.59
N ILE A 10 -3.65 -12.44 -0.19
CA ILE A 10 -4.13 -13.79 -0.01
C ILE A 10 -3.00 -14.83 -0.10
N ASN A 11 -3.04 -15.82 0.78
CA ASN A 11 -2.12 -16.94 0.93
C ASN A 11 -0.68 -16.60 1.39
N HIS A 12 -0.34 -15.33 1.63
CA HIS A 12 1.01 -14.96 2.07
C HIS A 12 1.38 -15.51 3.47
N ASN A 13 0.37 -15.79 4.31
CA ASN A 13 0.56 -16.48 5.59
C ASN A 13 1.13 -17.91 5.44
N MET A 14 1.17 -18.45 4.22
CA MET A 14 1.72 -19.76 3.87
C MET A 14 3.15 -19.69 3.33
N PHE A 15 3.77 -18.51 3.23
CA PHE A 15 5.17 -18.38 2.86
C PHE A 15 6.09 -19.14 3.84
N GLY A 16 7.05 -19.89 3.30
CA GLY A 16 7.96 -20.77 4.04
C GLY A 16 7.33 -22.03 4.63
N LYS A 17 6.04 -22.30 4.36
CA LYS A 17 5.32 -23.52 4.84
C LYS A 17 4.99 -24.51 3.72
N ARG A 18 5.38 -24.20 2.48
CA ARG A 18 5.17 -25.05 1.29
C ARG A 18 6.47 -25.75 0.93
N ASP A 19 6.43 -26.59 -0.10
CA ASP A 19 7.63 -27.27 -0.62
C ASP A 19 8.75 -26.24 -0.89
N PRO A 20 9.86 -26.29 -0.13
CA PRO A 20 10.96 -25.35 -0.26
C PRO A 20 11.59 -25.34 -1.65
N ALA A 21 11.57 -26.48 -2.36
CA ALA A 21 12.19 -26.62 -3.67
C ALA A 21 11.49 -25.75 -4.73
N GLN A 22 10.18 -25.49 -4.57
CA GLN A 22 9.39 -24.71 -5.51
C GLN A 22 9.11 -23.27 -5.05
N TYR A 23 8.92 -23.06 -3.74
CA TYR A 23 8.42 -21.79 -3.21
C TYR A 23 9.42 -21.04 -2.33
N GLY A 24 10.61 -21.59 -2.13
CA GLY A 24 11.62 -21.05 -1.23
C GLY A 24 11.25 -21.21 0.25
N THR A 25 12.16 -20.78 1.11
CA THR A 25 12.08 -20.95 2.58
C THR A 25 11.71 -19.68 3.33
N ILE A 26 11.59 -18.55 2.63
CA ILE A 26 11.35 -17.26 3.26
C ILE A 26 9.92 -17.24 3.81
N THR A 27 9.82 -16.96 5.11
CA THR A 27 8.53 -16.78 5.80
C THR A 27 8.08 -15.33 5.77
N LEU A 28 6.78 -15.11 5.95
CA LEU A 28 6.23 -13.75 6.07
C LEU A 28 6.86 -12.98 7.25
N ALA A 29 7.11 -13.66 8.37
CA ALA A 29 7.75 -13.06 9.54
C ALA A 29 9.19 -12.59 9.24
N GLN A 30 9.94 -13.32 8.42
CA GLN A 30 11.28 -12.90 7.98
C GLN A 30 11.23 -11.70 7.04
N ILE A 31 10.20 -11.60 6.20
CA ILE A 31 9.97 -10.43 5.34
C ILE A 31 9.67 -9.21 6.22
N ASP A 32 8.76 -9.36 7.18
CA ASP A 32 8.40 -8.27 8.09
C ASP A 32 9.60 -7.82 8.94
N ALA A 33 10.41 -8.74 9.45
CA ALA A 33 11.63 -8.41 10.18
C ALA A 33 12.63 -7.61 9.33
N ARG A 34 12.82 -7.96 8.06
CA ARG A 34 13.66 -7.20 7.12
C ARG A 34 13.07 -5.81 6.83
N LEU A 35 11.76 -5.71 6.70
CA LEU A 35 11.08 -4.43 6.52
C LEU A 35 11.24 -3.52 7.74
N GLN A 36 11.16 -4.07 8.96
CA GLN A 36 11.41 -3.29 10.18
C GLN A 36 12.85 -2.80 10.27
N GLY A 37 13.85 -3.65 10.00
CA GLY A 37 15.25 -3.24 9.98
C GLY A 37 15.52 -2.09 8.99
N LEU A 38 14.97 -2.20 7.77
CA LEU A 38 15.08 -1.13 6.78
C LEU A 38 14.31 0.13 7.20
N ALA A 39 13.16 -0.01 7.88
CA ALA A 39 12.37 1.11 8.37
C ALA A 39 13.15 1.91 9.43
N GLU A 40 13.85 1.23 10.33
CA GLU A 40 14.72 1.84 11.33
C GLU A 40 15.88 2.62 10.68
N GLU A 41 16.56 2.00 9.70
CA GLU A 41 17.65 2.64 8.94
C GLU A 41 17.17 3.92 8.22
N LEU A 42 15.95 3.91 7.68
CA LEU A 42 15.36 5.03 6.95
C LEU A 42 14.62 6.03 7.84
N GLY A 43 14.51 5.79 9.14
CA GLY A 43 13.78 6.65 10.08
C GLY A 43 12.28 6.76 9.76
N VAL A 44 11.65 5.66 9.38
CA VAL A 44 10.21 5.55 9.10
C VAL A 44 9.56 4.47 9.99
N GLN A 45 8.24 4.55 10.17
CA GLN A 45 7.45 3.49 10.81
C GLN A 45 6.80 2.63 9.74
N VAL A 46 6.93 1.31 9.85
CA VAL A 46 6.22 0.35 9.01
C VAL A 46 5.28 -0.48 9.87
N GLU A 47 3.99 -0.47 9.54
CA GLU A 47 3.02 -1.42 10.08
C GLU A 47 2.73 -2.48 9.01
N SER A 48 2.65 -3.75 9.39
CA SER A 48 2.33 -4.84 8.45
C SER A 48 0.98 -5.46 8.78
N PHE A 49 0.21 -5.77 7.74
CA PHE A 49 -1.10 -6.42 7.85
C PHE A 49 -1.25 -7.49 6.77
N GLN A 50 -1.73 -8.67 7.16
CA GLN A 50 -2.02 -9.77 6.24
C GLN A 50 -3.47 -10.23 6.41
N THR A 51 -4.12 -10.56 5.29
CA THR A 51 -5.43 -11.21 5.33
C THR A 51 -5.67 -12.08 4.10
N ASN A 52 -6.53 -13.08 4.27
CA ASN A 52 -7.07 -13.90 3.17
C ASN A 52 -8.48 -13.46 2.75
N GLY A 53 -9.08 -12.48 3.45
CA GLY A 53 -10.38 -11.92 3.11
C GLY A 53 -10.25 -10.62 2.32
N GLU A 54 -10.87 -10.57 1.14
CA GLU A 54 -10.84 -9.38 0.27
C GLU A 54 -11.50 -8.17 0.95
N GLY A 55 -12.65 -8.37 1.62
CA GLY A 55 -13.33 -7.31 2.37
C GLY A 55 -12.46 -6.71 3.48
N ALA A 56 -11.77 -7.56 4.24
CA ALA A 56 -10.84 -7.12 5.28
C ALA A 56 -9.64 -6.33 4.72
N MET A 57 -9.19 -6.66 3.50
CA MET A 57 -8.15 -5.89 2.81
C MET A 57 -8.67 -4.49 2.45
N CYS A 58 -9.87 -4.40 1.86
CA CYS A 58 -10.52 -3.12 1.54
C CYS A 58 -10.75 -2.27 2.79
N GLU A 59 -11.26 -2.86 3.87
CA GLU A 59 -11.45 -2.16 5.15
C GLU A 59 -10.12 -1.64 5.72
N ARG A 60 -9.04 -2.43 5.66
CA ARG A 60 -7.72 -1.96 6.10
C ARG A 60 -7.22 -0.79 5.25
N ILE A 61 -7.48 -0.80 3.94
CA ILE A 61 -7.16 0.31 3.04
C ILE A 61 -7.98 1.57 3.41
N HIS A 62 -9.27 1.43 3.71
CA HIS A 62 -10.11 2.54 4.17
C HIS A 62 -9.60 3.12 5.49
N ARG A 63 -9.24 2.26 6.45
CA ARG A 63 -8.62 2.69 7.71
C ARG A 63 -7.29 3.41 7.49
N ALA A 64 -6.49 2.99 6.52
CA ALA A 64 -5.23 3.67 6.19
C ALA A 64 -5.45 5.12 5.73
N PHE A 65 -6.56 5.38 5.02
CA PHE A 65 -6.98 6.73 4.65
C PHE A 65 -7.35 7.56 5.87
N GLU A 66 -8.16 7.01 6.77
CA GLU A 66 -8.60 7.68 8.02
C GLU A 66 -7.42 7.97 8.96
N GLU A 67 -6.48 7.02 9.09
CA GLU A 67 -5.25 7.11 9.88
C GLU A 67 -4.20 8.06 9.25
N ARG A 68 -4.45 8.53 8.03
CA ARG A 68 -3.54 9.39 7.24
C ARG A 68 -2.13 8.80 7.11
N GLN A 69 -2.07 7.51 6.76
CA GLN A 69 -0.81 6.85 6.42
C GLN A 69 -0.11 7.61 5.29
N ASP A 70 1.21 7.84 5.39
CA ASP A 70 1.95 8.61 4.40
C ASP A 70 2.15 7.81 3.10
N ALA A 71 2.26 6.47 3.23
CA ALA A 71 2.29 5.55 2.10
C ALA A 71 1.66 4.19 2.42
N VAL A 72 1.13 3.54 1.40
CA VAL A 72 0.72 2.13 1.44
C VAL A 72 1.55 1.36 0.42
N LEU A 73 2.15 0.26 0.87
CA LEU A 73 2.77 -0.79 0.08
C LEU A 73 1.81 -1.98 0.08
N ILE A 74 1.57 -2.60 -1.07
CA ILE A 74 0.70 -3.78 -1.14
C ILE A 74 1.28 -4.79 -2.10
N ASN A 75 1.36 -6.05 -1.67
CA ASN A 75 1.44 -7.21 -2.54
C ASN A 75 0.14 -8.00 -2.35
N ALA A 76 -0.77 -7.91 -3.32
CA ALA A 76 -2.11 -8.50 -3.19
C ALA A 76 -2.17 -10.02 -3.50
N GLY A 77 -1.04 -10.63 -3.88
CA GLY A 77 -0.99 -12.03 -4.28
C GLY A 77 -1.88 -12.29 -5.50
N ALA A 78 -2.72 -13.34 -5.43
CA ALA A 78 -3.61 -13.69 -6.53
C ALA A 78 -4.60 -12.57 -6.89
N TRP A 79 -5.02 -11.74 -5.91
CA TRP A 79 -5.96 -10.65 -6.14
C TRP A 79 -5.48 -9.60 -7.14
N THR A 80 -4.17 -9.49 -7.38
CA THR A 80 -3.61 -8.60 -8.43
C THR A 80 -4.20 -8.87 -9.81
N HIS A 81 -4.67 -10.09 -10.07
CA HIS A 81 -5.16 -10.49 -11.40
C HIS A 81 -6.65 -10.25 -11.62
N TYR A 82 -7.45 -10.07 -10.56
CA TYR A 82 -8.92 -10.07 -10.70
C TYR A 82 -9.68 -9.19 -9.71
N SER A 83 -9.07 -8.69 -8.64
CA SER A 83 -9.79 -7.90 -7.63
C SER A 83 -9.96 -6.45 -8.08
N TYR A 84 -11.10 -6.17 -8.69
CA TYR A 84 -11.54 -4.79 -8.91
C TYR A 84 -11.87 -4.08 -7.59
N GLY A 85 -12.34 -4.81 -6.57
CA GLY A 85 -12.64 -4.24 -5.25
C GLY A 85 -11.41 -3.62 -4.57
N ILE A 86 -10.29 -4.35 -4.51
CA ILE A 86 -9.05 -3.83 -3.94
C ILE A 86 -8.50 -2.67 -4.78
N ARG A 87 -8.59 -2.77 -6.11
CA ARG A 87 -8.18 -1.70 -7.02
C ARG A 87 -8.94 -0.40 -6.73
N ASP A 88 -10.25 -0.46 -6.57
CA ASP A 88 -11.09 0.71 -6.29
C ASP A 88 -10.86 1.24 -4.87
N ALA A 89 -10.66 0.37 -3.88
CA ALA A 89 -10.27 0.78 -2.54
C ALA A 89 -8.95 1.56 -2.54
N LEU A 90 -7.92 1.09 -3.27
CA LEU A 90 -6.64 1.80 -3.40
C LEU A 90 -6.79 3.17 -4.08
N ALA A 91 -7.75 3.33 -4.99
CA ALA A 91 -8.00 4.62 -5.65
C ALA A 91 -8.45 5.70 -4.65
N ILE A 92 -9.11 5.33 -3.54
CA ILE A 92 -9.53 6.25 -2.47
C ILE A 92 -8.30 6.95 -1.86
N LEU A 93 -7.21 6.22 -1.64
CA LEU A 93 -5.97 6.78 -1.05
C LEU A 93 -5.33 7.87 -1.94
N THR A 94 -5.55 7.81 -3.25
CA THR A 94 -5.00 8.79 -4.22
C THR A 94 -5.90 10.01 -4.41
N ARG A 95 -7.18 9.92 -4.04
CA ARG A 95 -8.15 10.95 -4.34
C ARG A 95 -8.09 12.02 -3.24
N SER A 96 -7.39 13.10 -3.52
CA SER A 96 -7.46 14.31 -2.69
C SER A 96 -8.93 14.78 -2.62
N PRO A 97 -9.48 15.11 -1.44
CA PRO A 97 -10.80 15.74 -1.36
C PRO A 97 -10.69 17.15 -1.96
N CYS A 98 -10.93 17.29 -3.25
CA CYS A 98 -11.11 18.60 -3.86
C CYS A 98 -12.58 19.02 -3.68
N PRO A 99 -12.86 20.24 -3.20
CA PRO A 99 -14.19 20.80 -3.30
C PRO A 99 -14.40 21.27 -4.75
N SER A 100 -15.35 20.64 -5.43
CA SER A 100 -16.02 21.08 -6.67
C SER A 100 -15.19 21.29 -7.96
N ASN A 101 -15.72 20.73 -9.06
CA ASN A 101 -15.60 21.17 -10.46
C ASN A 101 -14.24 21.70 -10.94
N SER A 102 -13.31 20.79 -11.24
CA SER A 102 -12.28 21.06 -12.26
C SER A 102 -11.74 19.73 -12.79
N SER A 103 -11.82 19.56 -14.11
CA SER A 103 -11.60 18.34 -14.88
C SER A 103 -10.12 17.91 -15.03
N SER A 104 -9.23 18.32 -14.12
CA SER A 104 -7.80 18.01 -14.18
C SER A 104 -7.38 17.09 -13.03
N ALA A 105 -7.96 15.89 -13.01
CA ALA A 105 -7.38 14.77 -12.27
C ALA A 105 -6.03 14.43 -12.89
N THR A 106 -4.96 15.07 -12.40
CA THR A 106 -3.59 14.70 -12.76
C THR A 106 -3.41 13.25 -12.36
N ARG A 107 -3.45 12.36 -13.35
CA ARG A 107 -3.28 10.92 -13.24
C ARG A 107 -1.85 10.64 -12.82
N ARG A 108 -1.52 10.86 -11.55
CA ARG A 108 -0.24 10.44 -10.97
C ARG A 108 -0.27 8.91 -10.98
N ARG A 109 0.41 8.31 -11.96
CA ARG A 109 0.56 6.85 -12.04
C ARG A 109 1.11 6.38 -10.69
N PRO A 110 0.57 5.32 -10.09
CA PRO A 110 1.27 4.64 -9.01
C PRO A 110 2.68 4.33 -9.51
N LEU A 111 3.70 4.63 -8.71
CA LEU A 111 5.06 4.19 -9.01
C LEU A 111 5.07 2.67 -8.88
N VAL A 112 5.05 1.99 -10.03
CA VAL A 112 5.27 0.56 -10.15
C VAL A 112 6.76 0.38 -10.31
N THR A 113 7.46 0.02 -9.24
CA THR A 113 8.82 -0.51 -9.33
C THR A 113 8.73 -2.00 -9.07
N ALA A 114 8.63 -2.77 -10.15
CA ALA A 114 8.81 -4.21 -10.13
C ALA A 114 10.22 -4.49 -10.63
N ASN A 115 11.05 -5.10 -9.79
CA ASN A 115 12.15 -5.91 -10.28
C ASN A 115 12.05 -7.26 -9.56
N ASP A 116 12.03 -8.30 -10.37
CA ASP A 116 11.95 -9.72 -10.06
C ASP A 116 10.58 -10.25 -9.61
N ALA A 117 10.14 -11.29 -10.34
CA ALA A 117 8.85 -11.93 -10.27
C ALA A 117 8.45 -12.32 -8.83
N MET A 118 7.15 -12.21 -8.51
CA MET A 118 6.44 -12.48 -7.24
C MET A 118 6.05 -11.26 -6.39
N TRP A 119 6.50 -10.04 -6.69
CA TRP A 119 6.21 -8.86 -5.86
C TRP A 119 5.72 -7.67 -6.69
N THR A 120 4.42 -7.60 -6.96
CA THR A 120 3.83 -6.33 -7.45
C THR A 120 3.59 -5.43 -6.25
N ILE A 121 4.55 -4.56 -5.92
CA ILE A 121 4.40 -3.55 -4.87
C ILE A 121 3.77 -2.30 -5.48
N PHE A 122 2.55 -1.95 -5.08
CA PHE A 122 2.00 -0.63 -5.35
C PHE A 122 2.33 0.30 -4.18
N ALA A 123 3.11 1.35 -4.45
CA ALA A 123 3.31 2.44 -3.51
C ALA A 123 2.29 3.55 -3.78
N VAL A 124 1.30 3.70 -2.89
CA VAL A 124 0.37 4.83 -2.94
C VAL A 124 0.80 5.86 -1.90
N ARG A 125 1.30 7.01 -2.36
CA ARG A 125 1.64 8.14 -1.48
C ARG A 125 0.42 9.01 -1.26
N HIS A 126 0.03 9.21 -0.01
CA HIS A 126 -1.01 10.17 0.32
C HIS A 126 -0.43 11.58 0.14
N SER A 127 -0.93 12.36 -0.83
CA SER A 127 -0.46 13.73 -1.01
C SER A 127 -1.02 14.59 0.12
N ARG A 128 -0.21 14.90 1.14
CA ARG A 128 -0.56 15.98 2.07
C ARG A 128 -0.66 17.27 1.26
N TYR A 129 -1.82 17.91 1.32
CA TYR A 129 -1.98 19.29 0.87
C TYR A 129 -1.24 20.18 1.87
N GLU A 130 -0.03 20.63 1.54
CA GLU A 130 0.51 21.84 2.16
C GLU A 130 -0.36 22.99 1.65
N LYS A 131 -1.09 23.67 2.55
CA LYS A 131 -1.71 24.96 2.26
C LYS A 131 -0.60 25.95 1.89
N ARG A 132 -0.16 25.95 0.64
CA ARG A 132 0.53 27.10 0.06
C ARG A 132 -0.55 28.13 -0.20
N ASN A 133 -0.70 29.06 0.74
CA ASN A 133 -1.44 30.32 0.67
C ASN A 133 -2.33 30.48 -0.58
N CYS A 134 -3.54 29.93 -0.55
CA CYS A 134 -4.65 30.55 -1.25
C CYS A 134 -5.11 31.73 -0.38
N MET A 135 -4.35 32.82 -0.39
CA MET A 135 -4.93 34.12 -0.05
C MET A 135 -5.92 34.43 -1.18
N PRO A 136 -7.20 34.73 -0.89
CA PRO A 136 -8.06 35.29 -1.91
C PRO A 136 -7.46 36.64 -2.32
N HIS A 137 -7.12 36.79 -3.60
CA HIS A 137 -6.94 38.12 -4.16
C HIS A 137 -8.28 38.84 -4.02
N ALA A 138 -8.23 39.97 -3.29
CA ALA A 138 -9.31 40.94 -3.16
C ALA A 138 -9.71 41.52 -4.53
#